data_AF-A0A8S0PGC3-F1
#
_entry.id   AF-A0A8S0PGC3-F1
#
_cell.length_a   1.000
_cell.length_b   1.000
_cell.length_c   1.000
_cell.angle_alpha   90.00
_cell.angle_beta   90.00
_cell.angle_gamma   90.00
#
_symmetry.space_group_name_H-M   'P 1'
#
loop_
_entity.id
_entity.type
_entity.pdbx_description
1 polymer ?
#
loop_
_entity_poly.entity_id
_entity_poly.type
_entity_poly.pdbx_seq_one_letter_code
_entity_poly.pdbx_strand_id
1 'polypeptide(L)'
;MAETGITTNSPPGKGCGLCRFTVQVLTGRWFMMFASFLIMAGAGATYLFGVYSKVIKATLGYDQSTLNTLSTCKDLGANVGVLSGLIAEVTPTWFVLLIGSLMNFAGYFMIWLSVTRRISTPKVWQMCLYICIGANSQNFANTGSVVTCVKNFPEGRGMLLGLMKGYVGLSGAVFTQLYLAIYGNDGKSLILLIGWLPAVISIFFIFNIRALKISRHPNEINVLYENLIISVTLALVLMGLTIAQKYINFSHKALIGSATIVCALLFLPCLIAIREEFYTWRLNKEEAKKAPSGVLVEEPPLTESKPAEEIEPEIVELVEYEKPMVEEKKETSWYENICKKPKRGEDYTILQALLSVDMIILYVATFCGLGCSLTAVDNLGQIGESLGYPTHTVSTFVSLVSIWNFFGRVFSGFVSEKLVLKWKIPRTLMMTFSLVLPCIGDLLIALPFPGSVYIASLLIGFSYGIQLTVLFIIISELFGLKYYSTLFNCGQLVSPLGSYIFNVRTVGKLYDREALKQLASKGMTRSMVRELTCMGKQCYRLSFLILACVNLFGALVSLILVFRTRKYYQTDIYKRFRDEMEKNEKEMAAVSTGYIQARSI
;
A
#
# COMPACT_ATOMS: atom_id res chain seq x y z
N MET A 1 16.66 21.11 6.22
CA MET A 1 18.05 21.48 6.55
C MET A 1 18.56 20.48 7.57
N ALA A 2 19.83 20.07 7.41
CA ALA A 2 20.48 18.87 7.97
C ALA A 2 20.09 17.54 7.28
N GLU A 3 20.58 17.37 6.04
CA GLU A 3 20.81 16.04 5.46
C GLU A 3 21.94 15.37 6.24
N THR A 4 21.61 14.46 7.15
CA THR A 4 22.58 13.48 7.65
C THR A 4 22.73 12.38 6.61
N GLY A 5 23.39 12.72 5.50
CA GLY A 5 23.99 11.73 4.63
C GLY A 5 25.14 11.09 5.38
N ILE A 6 24.93 9.89 5.92
CA ILE A 6 26.04 9.04 6.35
C ILE A 6 26.72 8.58 5.06
N THR A 7 27.62 9.41 4.54
CA THR A 7 28.68 8.98 3.64
C THR A 7 29.57 8.06 4.46
N THR A 8 29.49 6.76 4.20
CA THR A 8 30.43 5.79 4.74
C THR A 8 31.78 6.02 4.07
N ASN A 9 32.49 7.04 4.54
CA ASN A 9 33.91 7.26 4.27
C ASN A 9 34.68 6.27 5.13
N SER A 10 35.13 5.17 4.52
CA SER A 10 36.12 4.29 5.10
C SER A 10 37.21 4.07 4.06
N PRO A 11 38.50 4.12 4.44
CA PRO A 11 39.60 3.94 3.50
C PRO A 11 39.53 2.54 2.87
N PRO A 12 40.13 2.32 1.69
CA PRO A 12 40.13 1.02 1.04
C PRO A 12 41.13 0.09 1.73
N GLY A 13 40.79 -0.34 2.94
CA GLY A 13 41.36 -1.53 3.56
C GLY A 13 41.01 -2.75 2.71
N LYS A 14 41.91 -3.74 2.71
CA LYS A 14 41.82 -5.05 2.06
C LYS A 14 40.67 -5.91 2.62
N GLY A 15 39.44 -5.41 2.59
CA GLY A 15 38.25 -6.19 2.92
C GLY A 15 37.97 -7.20 1.80
N CYS A 16 37.85 -8.48 2.18
CA CYS A 16 37.48 -9.59 1.30
C CYS A 16 36.33 -9.18 0.38
N GLY A 17 36.42 -9.44 -0.93
CA GLY A 17 35.42 -9.01 -1.92
C GLY A 17 33.98 -9.44 -1.57
N LEU A 18 33.85 -10.52 -0.79
CA LEU A 18 32.59 -10.99 -0.23
C LEU A 18 31.96 -9.97 0.73
N CYS A 19 32.72 -9.36 1.64
CA CYS A 19 32.20 -8.36 2.58
C CYS A 19 31.66 -7.13 1.87
N ARG A 20 32.36 -6.65 0.82
CA ARG A 20 31.89 -5.52 0.01
C ARG A 20 30.60 -5.86 -0.75
N PHE A 21 30.52 -7.07 -1.29
CA PHE A 21 29.31 -7.54 -1.94
C PHE A 21 28.14 -7.68 -0.96
N THR A 22 28.35 -8.25 0.23
CA THR A 22 27.32 -8.35 1.28
C THR A 22 26.79 -6.97 1.68
N VAL A 23 27.68 -5.98 1.86
CA VAL A 23 27.26 -4.60 2.14
C VAL A 23 26.44 -4.05 0.98
N GLN A 24 26.86 -4.25 -0.27
CA GLN A 24 26.05 -3.82 -1.43
C GLN A 24 24.67 -4.47 -1.44
N VAL A 25 24.56 -5.79 -1.22
CA VAL A 25 23.27 -6.50 -1.20
C VAL A 25 22.37 -5.90 -0.13
N LEU A 26 22.84 -5.78 1.12
CA LEU A 26 22.03 -5.27 2.23
C LEU A 26 21.59 -3.81 2.02
N THR A 27 22.42 -3.04 1.33
CA THR A 27 22.21 -1.60 1.13
C THR A 27 21.61 -1.25 -0.24
N GLY A 28 21.35 -2.28 -1.06
CA GLY A 28 20.88 -2.18 -2.43
C GLY A 28 19.37 -2.11 -2.57
N ARG A 29 18.91 -1.57 -3.69
CA ARG A 29 17.48 -1.30 -3.93
C ARG A 29 16.65 -2.58 -4.10
N TRP A 30 17.25 -3.66 -4.60
CA TRP A 30 16.52 -4.91 -4.84
C TRP A 30 16.27 -5.66 -3.54
N PHE A 31 17.25 -5.68 -2.64
CA PHE A 31 17.07 -6.25 -1.31
C PHE A 31 16.06 -5.45 -0.48
N MET A 32 16.10 -4.12 -0.60
CA MET A 32 15.08 -3.25 -0.02
C MET A 32 13.67 -3.56 -0.56
N MET A 33 13.51 -3.81 -1.86
CA MET A 33 12.21 -4.22 -2.43
C MET A 33 11.70 -5.51 -1.79
N PHE A 34 12.57 -6.52 -1.63
CA PHE A 34 12.24 -7.75 -0.92
C PHE A 34 11.87 -7.50 0.55
N ALA A 35 12.65 -6.70 1.28
CA ALA A 35 12.37 -6.32 2.66
C ALA A 35 11.00 -5.64 2.79
N SER A 36 10.67 -4.76 1.85
CA SER A 36 9.36 -4.13 1.75
C SER A 36 8.24 -5.14 1.52
N PHE A 37 8.42 -6.17 0.68
CA PHE A 37 7.42 -7.23 0.52
C PHE A 37 7.17 -8.00 1.82
N LEU A 38 8.20 -8.30 2.61
CA LEU A 38 8.06 -8.94 3.92
C LEU A 38 7.34 -8.05 4.93
N ILE A 39 7.69 -6.76 5.02
CA ILE A 39 7.00 -5.81 5.89
C ILE A 39 5.51 -5.73 5.50
N MET A 40 5.21 -5.67 4.21
CA MET A 40 3.85 -5.62 3.68
C MET A 40 3.07 -6.93 3.93
N ALA A 41 3.72 -8.09 3.87
CA ALA A 41 3.13 -9.37 4.26
C ALA A 41 2.82 -9.44 5.78
N GLY A 42 3.54 -8.67 6.60
CA GLY A 42 3.25 -8.48 8.03
C GLY A 42 2.13 -7.48 8.33
N ALA A 43 1.80 -6.59 7.39
CA ALA A 43 0.97 -5.41 7.63
C ALA A 43 -0.55 -5.62 7.41
N GLY A 44 -1.09 -6.82 7.58
CA GLY A 44 -2.54 -7.08 7.43
C GLY A 44 -3.20 -7.89 8.55
N ALA A 45 -2.68 -7.74 9.77
CA ALA A 45 -3.32 -8.13 11.03
C ALA A 45 -4.84 -7.83 11.15
N THR A 46 -5.30 -6.71 10.59
CA THR A 46 -6.70 -6.29 10.53
C THR A 46 -7.62 -7.29 9.82
N TYR A 47 -7.12 -8.04 8.83
CA TYR A 47 -7.90 -9.09 8.15
C TYR A 47 -8.17 -10.31 9.04
N LEU A 48 -7.42 -10.48 10.13
CA LEU A 48 -7.61 -11.55 11.10
C LEU A 48 -8.56 -11.18 12.24
N PHE A 49 -9.14 -9.98 12.20
CA PHE A 49 -10.09 -9.53 13.23
C PHE A 49 -11.24 -10.51 13.42
N GLY A 50 -11.80 -11.07 12.35
CA GLY A 50 -12.86 -12.08 12.45
C GLY A 50 -12.47 -13.34 13.23
N VAL A 51 -11.17 -13.65 13.33
CA VAL A 51 -10.66 -14.79 14.10
C VAL A 51 -10.42 -14.39 15.55
N TYR A 52 -9.61 -13.36 15.80
CA TYR A 52 -9.26 -12.99 17.18
C TYR A 52 -10.40 -12.26 17.93
N SER A 53 -11.31 -11.58 17.25
CA SER A 53 -12.49 -10.96 17.90
C SER A 53 -13.39 -12.01 18.54
N LYS A 54 -13.50 -13.22 17.98
CA LYS A 54 -14.22 -14.34 18.62
C LYS A 54 -13.59 -14.76 19.93
N VAL A 55 -12.25 -14.75 20.00
CA VAL A 55 -11.49 -15.05 21.23
C VAL A 55 -11.72 -13.95 22.27
N ILE A 56 -11.71 -12.68 21.86
CA ILE A 56 -12.04 -11.54 22.73
C ILE A 56 -13.46 -11.68 23.28
N LYS A 57 -14.46 -11.95 22.42
CA LYS A 57 -15.87 -12.16 22.80
C LYS A 57 -16.01 -13.25 23.86
N ALA A 58 -15.46 -14.43 23.57
CA ALA A 58 -15.56 -15.59 24.44
C ALA A 58 -14.84 -15.37 25.78
N THR A 59 -13.68 -14.73 25.76
CA THR A 59 -12.84 -14.61 26.96
C THR A 59 -13.24 -13.46 27.86
N LEU A 60 -13.71 -12.34 27.30
CA LEU A 60 -14.08 -11.15 28.08
C LEU A 60 -15.59 -11.01 28.31
N GLY A 61 -16.39 -11.92 27.76
CA GLY A 61 -17.86 -11.89 27.91
C GLY A 61 -18.51 -10.72 27.16
N TYR A 62 -17.85 -10.20 26.13
CA TYR A 62 -18.41 -9.11 25.31
C TYR A 62 -19.56 -9.60 24.45
N ASP A 63 -20.48 -8.70 24.13
CA ASP A 63 -21.59 -8.97 23.22
C ASP A 63 -21.25 -8.56 21.78
N GLN A 64 -22.17 -8.84 20.85
CA GLN A 64 -21.95 -8.51 19.44
C GLN A 64 -21.88 -6.99 19.20
N SER A 65 -22.63 -6.19 19.96
CA SER A 65 -22.59 -4.72 19.86
C SER A 65 -21.20 -4.17 20.22
N THR A 66 -20.61 -4.70 21.29
CA THR A 66 -19.25 -4.36 21.70
C THR A 66 -18.25 -4.77 20.61
N LEU A 67 -18.35 -5.98 20.04
CA LEU A 67 -17.48 -6.38 18.94
C LEU A 67 -17.60 -5.47 17.71
N ASN A 68 -18.81 -5.04 17.35
CA ASN A 68 -19.03 -4.12 16.23
C ASN A 68 -18.37 -2.75 16.51
N THR A 69 -18.39 -2.30 17.77
CA THR A 69 -17.67 -1.11 18.21
C THR A 69 -16.15 -1.29 18.09
N LEU A 70 -15.62 -2.44 18.53
CA LEU A 70 -14.20 -2.78 18.37
C LEU A 70 -13.78 -2.85 16.89
N SER A 71 -14.65 -3.40 16.02
CA SER A 71 -14.42 -3.41 14.56
C SER A 71 -14.34 -1.99 14.01
N THR A 72 -15.27 -1.11 14.42
CA THR A 72 -15.24 0.30 14.02
C THR A 72 -13.94 0.98 14.45
N CYS A 73 -13.47 0.74 15.68
CA CYS A 73 -12.20 1.29 16.15
C CYS A 73 -10.98 0.71 15.43
N LYS A 74 -10.99 -0.58 15.07
CA LYS A 74 -10.01 -1.20 14.19
C LYS A 74 -9.98 -0.48 12.85
N ASP A 75 -11.13 -0.30 12.20
CA ASP A 75 -11.22 0.32 10.89
C ASP A 75 -10.79 1.78 10.92
N LEU A 76 -11.13 2.51 11.98
CA LEU A 76 -10.60 3.85 12.21
C LEU A 76 -9.07 3.83 12.30
N GLY A 77 -8.50 2.98 13.16
CA GLY A 77 -7.05 2.85 13.32
C GLY A 77 -6.36 2.48 11.99
N ALA A 78 -6.90 1.51 11.26
CA ALA A 78 -6.36 1.02 10.01
C ALA A 78 -6.38 2.06 8.88
N ASN A 79 -7.29 3.03 8.91
CA ASN A 79 -7.47 4.00 7.83
C ASN A 79 -7.01 5.43 8.17
N VAL A 80 -6.85 5.79 9.45
CA VAL A 80 -6.34 7.12 9.86
C VAL A 80 -4.82 7.15 9.79
N GLY A 81 -4.28 7.17 8.58
CA GLY A 81 -2.83 7.17 8.34
C GLY A 81 -2.17 8.54 8.26
N VAL A 82 -2.92 9.65 8.35
CA VAL A 82 -2.40 11.00 8.11
C VAL A 82 -1.22 11.34 9.03
N LEU A 83 -1.29 10.93 10.30
CA LEU A 83 -0.18 11.13 11.25
C LEU A 83 1.10 10.45 10.78
N SER A 84 1.01 9.21 10.28
CA SER A 84 2.17 8.50 9.73
C SER A 84 2.73 9.21 8.50
N GLY A 85 1.85 9.79 7.67
CA GLY A 85 2.23 10.58 6.51
C GLY A 85 3.02 11.84 6.88
N LEU A 86 2.49 12.64 7.80
CA LEU A 86 3.10 13.89 8.27
C LEU A 86 4.44 13.63 8.98
N ILE A 87 4.51 12.60 9.82
CA ILE A 87 5.77 12.20 10.47
C ILE A 87 6.81 11.80 9.41
N ALA A 88 6.41 11.05 8.37
CA ALA A 88 7.30 10.64 7.29
C ALA A 88 7.80 11.80 6.40
N GLU A 89 7.17 12.98 6.46
CA GLU A 89 7.65 14.16 5.73
C GLU A 89 8.79 14.88 6.44
N VAL A 90 8.83 14.80 7.77
CA VAL A 90 9.79 15.53 8.60
C VAL A 90 10.82 14.63 9.27
N THR A 91 10.65 13.31 9.20
CA THR A 91 11.56 12.33 9.80
C THR A 91 12.06 11.31 8.79
N PRO A 92 13.23 10.66 9.05
CA PRO A 92 13.72 9.57 8.22
C PRO A 92 12.81 8.33 8.28
N THR A 93 12.84 7.50 7.24
CA THR A 93 12.01 6.28 7.14
C THR A 93 12.18 5.31 8.30
N TRP A 94 13.41 5.15 8.82
CA TRP A 94 13.67 4.25 9.94
C TRP A 94 12.85 4.64 11.18
N PHE A 95 12.66 5.93 11.43
CA PHE A 95 11.92 6.43 12.59
C PHE A 95 10.42 6.14 12.45
N VAL A 96 9.88 6.30 11.24
CA VAL A 96 8.49 5.96 10.91
C VAL A 96 8.22 4.47 11.17
N LEU A 97 9.10 3.58 10.69
CA LEU A 97 8.98 2.14 10.91
C LEU A 97 9.14 1.75 12.38
N LEU A 98 10.00 2.44 13.14
CA LEU A 98 10.16 2.22 14.58
C LEU A 98 8.86 2.52 15.33
N ILE A 99 8.25 3.68 15.08
CA ILE A 99 6.96 4.06 15.70
C ILE A 99 5.91 3.02 15.37
N GLY A 100 5.79 2.63 14.09
CA GLY A 100 4.86 1.58 13.66
C GLY A 100 5.08 0.27 14.41
N SER A 101 6.34 -0.17 14.55
CA SER A 101 6.68 -1.42 15.23
C SER A 101 6.31 -1.39 16.72
N LEU A 102 6.59 -0.28 17.40
CA LEU A 102 6.23 -0.07 18.80
C LEU A 102 4.71 -0.04 18.98
N MET A 103 3.97 0.64 18.09
CA MET A 103 2.51 0.66 18.10
C MET A 103 1.91 -0.73 17.85
N ASN A 104 2.46 -1.50 16.90
CA ASN A 104 1.99 -2.86 16.61
C ASN A 104 2.14 -3.75 17.85
N PHE A 105 3.36 -3.78 18.41
CA PHE A 105 3.63 -4.58 19.60
C PHE A 105 2.77 -4.13 20.77
N ALA A 106 2.78 -2.84 21.14
CA ALA A 106 2.03 -2.34 22.28
C ALA A 106 0.52 -2.59 22.15
N GLY A 107 -0.08 -2.30 20.99
CA GLY A 107 -1.51 -2.48 20.78
C GLY A 107 -1.94 -3.95 20.92
N TYR A 108 -1.35 -4.84 20.13
CA TYR A 108 -1.73 -6.26 20.14
C TYR A 108 -1.27 -7.00 21.39
N PHE A 109 -0.13 -6.64 21.99
CA PHE A 109 0.33 -7.22 23.24
C PHE A 109 -0.61 -6.88 24.40
N MET A 110 -1.14 -5.65 24.47
CA MET A 110 -2.15 -5.29 25.47
C MET A 110 -3.47 -6.06 25.30
N ILE A 111 -3.90 -6.32 24.06
CA ILE A 111 -5.04 -7.20 23.78
C ILE A 111 -4.74 -8.61 24.28
N TRP A 112 -3.54 -9.14 23.98
CA TRP A 112 -3.13 -10.47 24.42
C TRP A 112 -3.10 -10.59 25.94
N LEU A 113 -2.53 -9.62 26.67
CA LEU A 113 -2.54 -9.58 28.14
C LEU A 113 -3.97 -9.59 28.70
N SER A 114 -4.87 -8.85 28.07
CA SER A 114 -6.29 -8.79 28.46
C SER A 114 -6.99 -10.14 28.29
N VAL A 115 -6.82 -10.77 27.12
CA VAL A 115 -7.44 -12.05 26.78
C VAL A 115 -6.80 -13.22 27.54
N THR A 116 -5.54 -13.12 27.91
CA THR A 116 -4.88 -14.11 28.80
C THR A 116 -5.17 -13.87 30.29
N ARG A 117 -5.98 -12.85 30.63
CA ARG A 117 -6.34 -12.49 32.01
C ARG A 117 -5.12 -12.18 32.89
N ARG A 118 -4.01 -11.72 32.30
CA ARG A 118 -2.80 -11.28 33.04
C ARG A 118 -2.91 -9.86 33.59
N ILE A 119 -3.88 -9.09 33.09
CA ILE A 119 -4.26 -7.77 33.61
C ILE A 119 -5.76 -7.75 33.94
N SER A 120 -6.18 -6.77 34.74
CA SER A 120 -7.60 -6.52 35.02
C SER A 120 -8.39 -6.37 33.73
N THR A 121 -9.62 -6.88 33.69
CA THR A 121 -10.47 -6.79 32.49
C THR A 121 -10.62 -5.35 32.04
N PRO A 122 -10.15 -5.00 30.83
CA PRO A 122 -10.22 -3.63 30.37
C PRO A 122 -11.68 -3.21 30.14
N LYS A 123 -11.96 -1.94 30.40
CA LYS A 123 -13.21 -1.31 29.94
C LYS A 123 -13.21 -1.30 28.40
N VAL A 124 -14.40 -1.29 27.80
CA VAL A 124 -14.55 -1.34 26.33
C VAL A 124 -13.71 -0.26 25.63
N TRP A 125 -13.67 0.96 26.15
CA TRP A 125 -12.86 2.05 25.58
C TRP A 125 -11.35 1.77 25.58
N GLN A 126 -10.83 1.06 26.59
CA GLN A 126 -9.42 0.67 26.65
C GLN A 126 -9.12 -0.37 25.58
N MET A 127 -10.02 -1.35 25.40
CA MET A 127 -9.88 -2.33 24.32
C MET A 127 -9.98 -1.67 22.94
N CYS A 128 -10.88 -0.70 22.75
CA CYS A 128 -10.95 0.12 21.55
C CYS A 128 -9.63 0.84 21.28
N LEU A 129 -9.01 1.42 22.31
CA LEU A 129 -7.74 2.10 22.21
C LEU A 129 -6.61 1.14 21.79
N TYR A 130 -6.50 -0.03 22.43
CA TYR A 130 -5.48 -1.04 22.09
C TYR A 130 -5.61 -1.52 20.64
N ILE A 131 -6.84 -1.81 20.20
CA ILE A 131 -7.13 -2.22 18.82
C ILE A 131 -6.85 -1.09 17.84
N CYS A 132 -7.22 0.15 18.15
CA CYS A 132 -6.96 1.30 17.30
C CYS A 132 -5.46 1.52 17.11
N ILE A 133 -4.68 1.49 18.20
CA ILE A 133 -3.20 1.62 18.15
C ILE A 133 -2.59 0.48 17.33
N GLY A 134 -2.98 -0.77 17.62
CA GLY A 134 -2.49 -1.95 16.89
C GLY A 134 -2.82 -1.86 15.40
N ALA A 135 -4.04 -1.47 15.03
CA ALA A 135 -4.43 -1.29 13.64
C ALA A 135 -3.71 -0.11 12.96
N ASN A 136 -3.46 0.98 13.69
CA ASN A 136 -2.79 2.17 13.14
C ASN A 136 -1.32 1.94 12.81
N SER A 137 -0.67 0.98 13.47
CA SER A 137 0.69 0.55 13.12
C SER A 137 0.87 0.17 11.65
N GLN A 138 -0.19 -0.36 11.02
CA GLN A 138 -0.19 -0.73 9.60
C GLN A 138 0.03 0.48 8.69
N ASN A 139 -0.49 1.65 9.07
CA ASN A 139 -0.27 2.89 8.31
C ASN A 139 1.19 3.33 8.32
N PHE A 140 1.89 3.13 9.44
CA PHE A 140 3.32 3.41 9.53
C PHE A 140 4.16 2.45 8.69
N ALA A 141 3.87 1.15 8.77
CA ALA A 141 4.52 0.14 7.94
C ALA A 141 4.28 0.40 6.44
N ASN A 142 3.04 0.71 6.08
CA ASN A 142 2.65 1.06 4.72
C ASN A 142 3.35 2.34 4.24
N THR A 143 3.38 3.39 5.05
CA THR A 143 4.02 4.67 4.69
C THR A 143 5.52 4.51 4.51
N GLY A 144 6.21 3.87 5.45
CA GLY A 144 7.65 3.69 5.38
C GLY A 144 8.08 2.87 4.16
N SER A 145 7.44 1.71 3.96
CA SER A 145 7.82 0.79 2.89
C SER A 145 7.36 1.26 1.51
N VAL A 146 6.09 1.66 1.34
CA VAL A 146 5.53 2.01 0.02
C VAL A 146 6.17 3.28 -0.54
N VAL A 147 6.28 4.33 0.27
CA VAL A 147 6.82 5.62 -0.21
C VAL A 147 8.26 5.44 -0.68
N THR A 148 9.06 4.71 0.09
CA THR A 148 10.46 4.46 -0.23
C THR A 148 10.59 3.62 -1.50
N CYS A 149 9.78 2.57 -1.65
CA CYS A 149 9.75 1.74 -2.85
C CYS A 149 9.36 2.53 -4.10
N VAL A 150 8.32 3.36 -4.04
CA VAL A 150 7.87 4.16 -5.19
C VAL A 150 8.90 5.23 -5.59
N LYS A 151 9.62 5.79 -4.62
CA LYS A 151 10.73 6.72 -4.90
C LYS A 151 11.92 6.04 -5.57
N ASN A 152 12.21 4.79 -5.21
CA ASN A 152 13.35 4.05 -5.75
C ASN A 152 13.07 3.36 -7.10
N PHE A 153 11.79 3.12 -7.43
CA PHE A 153 11.34 2.51 -8.68
C PHE A 153 10.21 3.34 -9.32
N PRO A 154 10.50 4.56 -9.81
CA PRO A 154 9.47 5.48 -10.27
C PRO A 154 8.79 5.05 -11.58
N GLU A 155 9.49 4.34 -12.49
CA GLU A 155 8.91 3.86 -13.76
C GLU A 155 8.02 2.63 -13.58
N GLY A 156 8.48 1.65 -12.78
CA GLY A 156 7.71 0.46 -12.45
C GLY A 156 6.69 0.64 -11.31
N ARG A 157 6.42 1.88 -10.86
CA ARG A 157 5.69 2.13 -9.61
C ARG A 157 4.29 1.53 -9.56
N GLY A 158 3.56 1.47 -10.67
CA GLY A 158 2.21 0.89 -10.70
C GLY A 158 2.23 -0.62 -10.44
N MET A 159 3.14 -1.34 -11.09
CA MET A 159 3.37 -2.77 -10.84
C MET A 159 3.87 -3.02 -9.42
N LEU A 160 4.83 -2.21 -8.95
CA LEU A 160 5.39 -2.33 -7.61
C LEU A 160 4.33 -2.10 -6.53
N LEU A 161 3.50 -1.05 -6.67
CA LEU A 161 2.36 -0.80 -5.79
C LEU A 161 1.38 -1.98 -5.79
N GLY A 162 1.11 -2.57 -6.96
CA GLY A 162 0.30 -3.78 -7.08
C GLY A 162 0.87 -4.98 -6.30
N LEU A 163 2.18 -5.23 -6.38
CA LEU A 163 2.84 -6.30 -5.62
C LEU A 163 2.86 -6.02 -4.11
N MET A 164 3.29 -4.82 -3.71
CA MET A 164 3.39 -4.43 -2.29
C MET A 164 2.02 -4.48 -1.61
N LYS A 165 1.00 -3.91 -2.24
CA LYS A 165 -0.37 -4.02 -1.74
C LYS A 165 -0.84 -5.47 -1.85
N GLY A 166 -0.47 -6.21 -2.88
CA GLY A 166 -0.75 -7.65 -2.98
C GLY A 166 -0.34 -8.41 -1.72
N TYR A 167 0.91 -8.26 -1.25
CA TYR A 167 1.38 -8.91 -0.03
C TYR A 167 0.56 -8.55 1.22
N VAL A 168 0.09 -7.31 1.34
CA VAL A 168 -0.87 -6.94 2.40
C VAL A 168 -2.16 -7.74 2.27
N GLY A 169 -2.65 -8.00 1.05
CA GLY A 169 -3.87 -8.78 0.81
C GLY A 169 -3.70 -10.27 1.18
N LEU A 170 -2.49 -10.83 0.99
CA LEU A 170 -2.17 -12.22 1.34
C LEU A 170 -1.84 -12.43 2.82
N SER A 171 -1.48 -11.37 3.54
CA SER A 171 -1.03 -11.42 4.94
C SER A 171 -1.91 -12.27 5.85
N GLY A 172 -3.25 -12.10 5.81
CA GLY A 172 -4.18 -12.86 6.66
C GLY A 172 -4.09 -14.38 6.44
N ALA A 173 -3.97 -14.81 5.19
CA ALA A 173 -3.80 -16.21 4.85
C ALA A 173 -2.40 -16.72 5.26
N VAL A 174 -1.35 -15.93 5.06
CA VAL A 174 0.02 -16.25 5.51
C VAL A 174 0.07 -16.42 7.03
N PHE A 175 -0.44 -15.45 7.79
CA PHE A 175 -0.50 -15.53 9.25
C PHE A 175 -1.33 -16.71 9.73
N THR A 176 -2.42 -17.07 9.04
CA THR A 176 -3.21 -18.26 9.39
C THR A 176 -2.37 -19.53 9.29
N GLN A 177 -1.60 -19.70 8.21
CA GLN A 177 -0.72 -20.86 8.06
C GLN A 177 0.39 -20.90 9.13
N LEU A 178 1.03 -19.76 9.40
CA LEU A 178 2.07 -19.64 10.45
C LEU A 178 1.50 -19.96 11.84
N TYR A 179 0.33 -19.40 12.14
CA TYR A 179 -0.38 -19.63 13.40
C TYR A 179 -0.72 -21.12 13.61
N LEU A 180 -1.33 -21.77 12.61
CA LEU A 180 -1.71 -23.17 12.71
C LEU A 180 -0.49 -24.08 12.85
N ALA A 181 0.63 -23.74 12.20
CA ALA A 181 1.87 -24.50 12.30
C ALA A 181 2.60 -24.31 13.64
N ILE A 182 2.69 -23.09 14.16
CA ILE A 182 3.44 -22.78 15.38
C ILE A 182 2.62 -23.13 16.64
N TYR A 183 1.32 -22.84 16.63
CA TYR A 183 0.48 -22.88 17.83
C TYR A 183 -0.70 -23.87 17.73
N GLY A 184 -0.85 -24.58 16.61
CA GLY A 184 -1.93 -25.53 16.41
C GLY A 184 -3.28 -24.83 16.26
N ASN A 185 -4.01 -24.61 17.37
CA ASN A 185 -5.30 -23.93 17.36
C ASN A 185 -5.58 -23.09 18.64
N ASP A 186 -4.54 -22.55 19.28
CA ASP A 186 -4.72 -21.61 20.38
C ASP A 186 -4.94 -20.16 19.91
N GLY A 187 -6.21 -19.75 19.83
CA GLY A 187 -6.58 -18.40 19.38
C GLY A 187 -5.97 -17.25 20.20
N LYS A 188 -5.51 -17.49 21.44
CA LYS A 188 -4.79 -16.48 22.23
C LYS A 188 -3.39 -16.26 21.66
N SER A 189 -2.70 -17.32 21.30
CA SER A 189 -1.37 -17.26 20.69
C SER A 189 -1.35 -16.60 19.31
N LEU A 190 -2.46 -16.63 18.57
CA LEU A 190 -2.61 -15.83 17.34
C LEU A 190 -2.46 -14.33 17.59
N ILE A 191 -3.08 -13.81 18.65
CA ILE A 191 -3.00 -12.38 19.00
C ILE A 191 -1.55 -11.99 19.31
N LEU A 192 -0.83 -12.87 20.02
CA LEU A 192 0.58 -12.67 20.32
C LEU A 192 1.43 -12.65 19.05
N LEU A 193 1.23 -13.62 18.15
CA LEU A 193 1.92 -13.70 16.86
C LEU A 193 1.76 -12.41 16.04
N ILE A 194 0.54 -11.89 15.98
CA ILE A 194 0.23 -10.61 15.32
C ILE A 194 0.94 -9.44 16.00
N GLY A 195 1.14 -9.48 17.32
CA GLY A 195 1.82 -8.40 18.04
C GLY A 195 3.33 -8.35 17.82
N TRP A 196 4.02 -9.49 17.89
CA TRP A 196 5.49 -9.48 17.81
C TRP A 196 6.03 -9.65 16.39
N LEU A 197 5.45 -10.51 15.54
CA LEU A 197 6.07 -10.87 14.26
C LEU A 197 6.17 -9.68 13.28
N PRO A 198 5.11 -8.88 13.02
CA PRO A 198 5.23 -7.69 12.18
C PRO A 198 6.23 -6.66 12.72
N ALA A 199 6.28 -6.49 14.05
CA ALA A 199 7.18 -5.56 14.71
C ALA A 199 8.65 -6.00 14.54
N VAL A 200 8.95 -7.28 14.75
CA VAL A 200 10.29 -7.84 14.55
C VAL A 200 10.73 -7.74 13.10
N ILE A 201 9.86 -8.07 12.13
CA ILE A 201 10.17 -7.93 10.70
C ILE A 201 10.53 -6.47 10.37
N SER A 202 9.73 -5.51 10.85
CA SER A 202 9.95 -4.09 10.58
C SER A 202 11.24 -3.56 11.23
N ILE A 203 11.54 -3.97 12.47
CA ILE A 203 12.79 -3.60 13.17
C ILE A 203 14.01 -4.22 12.48
N PHE A 204 13.92 -5.49 12.06
CA PHE A 204 15.02 -6.19 11.38
C PHE A 204 15.42 -5.50 10.07
N PHE A 205 14.44 -4.99 9.31
CA PHE A 205 14.69 -4.32 8.03
C PHE A 205 14.81 -2.80 8.11
N ILE A 206 14.81 -2.22 9.31
CA ILE A 206 14.63 -0.78 9.52
C ILE A 206 15.69 0.09 8.82
N PHE A 207 16.94 -0.36 8.77
CA PHE A 207 18.05 0.34 8.13
C PHE A 207 18.18 0.02 6.63
N ASN A 208 17.50 -1.03 6.16
CA ASN A 208 17.50 -1.42 4.75
C ASN A 208 16.49 -0.58 3.95
N ILE A 209 15.40 -0.12 4.58
CA ILE A 209 14.38 0.73 3.93
C ILE A 209 14.85 2.18 3.90
N ARG A 210 15.46 2.58 2.78
CA ARG A 210 15.98 3.94 2.56
C ARG A 210 15.79 4.42 1.12
N ALA A 211 15.58 5.72 0.96
CA ALA A 211 15.54 6.33 -0.36
C ALA A 211 16.97 6.33 -0.95
N LEU A 212 17.09 5.88 -2.19
CA LEU A 212 18.36 5.74 -2.91
C LEU A 212 18.37 6.68 -4.11
N LYS A 213 19.57 7.05 -4.58
CA LYS A 213 19.69 7.75 -5.87
C LYS A 213 19.19 6.82 -6.98
N ILE A 214 18.28 7.34 -7.79
CA ILE A 214 17.58 6.56 -8.81
C ILE A 214 18.52 6.35 -10.00
N SER A 215 18.65 5.11 -10.47
CA SER A 215 19.39 4.73 -11.67
C SER A 215 18.58 3.75 -12.52
N ARG A 216 18.81 3.71 -13.82
CA ARG A 216 18.13 2.74 -14.69
C ARG A 216 18.67 1.33 -14.45
N HIS A 217 17.78 0.35 -14.55
CA HIS A 217 18.17 -1.06 -14.62
C HIS A 217 17.52 -1.70 -15.84
N PRO A 218 18.28 -2.39 -16.71
CA PRO A 218 17.73 -2.97 -17.94
C PRO A 218 16.65 -4.02 -17.66
N ASN A 219 16.75 -4.77 -16.56
CA ASN A 219 15.85 -5.87 -16.24
C ASN A 219 14.69 -5.51 -15.29
N GLU A 220 14.46 -4.22 -14.97
CA GLU A 220 13.50 -3.85 -13.92
C GLU A 220 12.10 -4.45 -14.13
N ILE A 221 11.57 -4.32 -15.35
CA ILE A 221 10.25 -4.85 -15.69
C ILE A 221 10.21 -6.38 -15.60
N ASN A 222 11.26 -7.06 -16.06
CA ASN A 222 11.36 -8.52 -16.01
C ASN A 222 11.36 -9.02 -14.56
N VAL A 223 12.11 -8.35 -13.68
CA VAL A 223 12.16 -8.66 -12.25
C VAL A 223 10.78 -8.50 -11.60
N LEU A 224 10.01 -7.47 -11.97
CA LEU A 224 8.63 -7.30 -11.48
C LEU A 224 7.70 -8.42 -11.96
N TYR A 225 7.86 -8.91 -13.20
CA TYR A 225 7.11 -10.08 -13.70
C TYR A 225 7.53 -11.40 -13.01
N GLU A 226 8.81 -11.60 -12.69
CA GLU A 226 9.25 -12.76 -11.91
C GLU A 226 8.62 -12.75 -10.51
N ASN A 227 8.65 -11.59 -9.83
CA ASN A 227 8.00 -11.42 -8.53
C ASN A 227 6.47 -11.58 -8.59
N LEU A 228 5.85 -11.18 -9.71
CA LEU A 228 4.43 -11.44 -9.97
C LEU A 228 4.13 -12.94 -10.00
N ILE A 229 4.90 -13.72 -10.75
CA ILE A 229 4.70 -15.17 -10.86
C ILE A 229 4.80 -15.81 -9.47
N ILE A 230 5.84 -15.47 -8.70
CA ILE A 230 6.01 -15.97 -7.33
C ILE A 230 4.81 -15.61 -6.44
N SER A 231 4.36 -14.34 -6.49
CA SER A 231 3.24 -13.86 -5.68
C SER A 231 1.93 -14.55 -6.06
N VAL A 232 1.68 -14.79 -7.34
CA VAL A 232 0.49 -15.51 -7.84
C VAL A 232 0.56 -16.98 -7.44
N THR A 233 1.71 -17.63 -7.55
CA THR A 233 1.91 -19.01 -7.07
C THR A 233 1.64 -19.10 -5.56
N LEU A 234 2.17 -18.17 -4.77
CA LEU A 234 1.90 -18.08 -3.33
C LEU A 234 0.39 -17.94 -3.06
N ALA A 235 -0.31 -17.07 -3.78
CA ALA A 235 -1.75 -16.86 -3.62
C ALA A 235 -2.57 -18.12 -3.96
N LEU A 236 -2.22 -18.82 -5.04
CA LEU A 236 -2.88 -20.06 -5.45
C LEU A 236 -2.62 -21.20 -4.45
N VAL A 237 -1.40 -21.31 -3.93
CA VAL A 237 -1.08 -22.26 -2.86
C VAL A 237 -1.88 -21.95 -1.60
N LEU A 238 -1.93 -20.68 -1.17
CA LEU A 238 -2.73 -20.25 -0.03
C LEU A 238 -4.23 -20.51 -0.25
N MET A 239 -4.75 -20.30 -1.46
CA MET A 239 -6.12 -20.61 -1.83
C MET A 239 -6.39 -22.12 -1.69
N GLY A 240 -5.55 -22.95 -2.29
CA GLY A 240 -5.66 -24.41 -2.21
C GLY A 240 -5.62 -24.91 -0.76
N LEU A 241 -4.67 -24.42 0.04
CA LEU A 241 -4.57 -24.74 1.46
C LEU A 241 -5.80 -24.29 2.25
N THR A 242 -6.28 -23.07 2.03
CA THR A 242 -7.45 -22.52 2.73
C THR A 242 -8.72 -23.31 2.42
N ILE A 243 -8.88 -23.77 1.18
CA ILE A 243 -10.00 -24.62 0.79
C ILE A 243 -9.83 -26.02 1.40
N ALA A 244 -8.67 -26.65 1.21
CA ALA A 244 -8.39 -27.99 1.70
C ALA A 244 -8.58 -28.11 3.22
N GLN A 245 -8.12 -27.13 4.00
CA GLN A 245 -8.24 -27.11 5.46
C GLN A 245 -9.68 -26.98 5.97
N LYS A 246 -10.64 -26.56 5.13
CA LYS A 246 -12.06 -26.52 5.51
C LYS A 246 -12.76 -27.86 5.31
N TYR A 247 -12.31 -28.65 4.33
CA TYR A 247 -12.88 -29.96 4.01
C TYR A 247 -12.13 -31.14 4.65
N ILE A 248 -10.85 -30.97 4.94
CA ILE A 248 -9.96 -32.03 5.42
C ILE A 248 -9.28 -31.55 6.71
N ASN A 249 -9.27 -32.40 7.74
CA ASN A 249 -8.52 -32.15 8.96
C ASN A 249 -7.04 -32.46 8.74
N PHE A 250 -6.19 -31.43 8.78
CA PHE A 250 -4.76 -31.59 8.60
C PHE A 250 -4.10 -32.06 9.89
N SER A 251 -3.15 -33.00 9.79
CA SER A 251 -2.27 -33.34 10.91
C SER A 251 -1.31 -32.18 11.20
N HIS A 252 -0.79 -32.09 12.42
CA HIS A 252 0.16 -31.02 12.78
C HIS A 252 1.42 -31.03 11.89
N LYS A 253 1.90 -32.21 11.48
CA LYS A 253 3.01 -32.33 10.51
C LYS A 253 2.65 -31.74 9.13
N ALA A 254 1.42 -31.94 8.67
CA ALA A 254 0.94 -31.36 7.42
C ALA A 254 0.83 -29.82 7.51
N LEU A 255 0.42 -29.29 8.67
CA LEU A 255 0.40 -27.84 8.93
C LEU A 255 1.81 -27.23 8.93
N ILE A 256 2.79 -27.90 9.55
CA ILE A 256 4.20 -27.48 9.48
C ILE A 256 4.71 -27.51 8.04
N GLY A 257 4.39 -28.56 7.29
CA GLY A 257 4.71 -28.66 5.87
C GLY A 257 4.11 -27.53 5.04
N SER A 258 2.82 -27.21 5.24
CA SER A 258 2.15 -26.12 4.51
C SER A 258 2.75 -24.76 4.84
N ALA A 259 3.03 -24.47 6.11
CA ALA A 259 3.70 -23.23 6.51
C ALA A 259 5.12 -23.13 5.95
N THR A 260 5.86 -24.24 5.89
CA THR A 260 7.22 -24.27 5.29
C THR A 260 7.18 -23.92 3.82
N ILE A 261 6.23 -24.47 3.05
CA ILE A 261 6.04 -24.14 1.62
C ILE A 261 5.70 -22.66 1.46
N VAL A 262 4.80 -22.13 2.28
CA VAL A 262 4.41 -20.71 2.26
C VAL A 262 5.60 -19.80 2.58
N CYS A 263 6.40 -20.13 3.61
CA CYS A 263 7.63 -19.41 3.92
C CYS A 263 8.64 -19.48 2.77
N ALA A 264 8.87 -20.65 2.18
CA ALA A 264 9.81 -20.79 1.06
C ALA A 264 9.41 -19.88 -0.12
N LEU A 265 8.13 -19.85 -0.49
CA LEU A 265 7.61 -18.97 -1.54
C LEU A 265 7.70 -17.49 -1.16
N LEU A 266 7.47 -17.14 0.11
CA LEU A 266 7.55 -15.77 0.61
C LEU A 266 8.99 -15.23 0.61
N PHE A 267 9.99 -16.08 0.83
CA PHE A 267 11.41 -15.70 0.83
C PHE A 267 12.08 -15.83 -0.55
N LEU A 268 11.43 -16.47 -1.54
CA LEU A 268 11.97 -16.64 -2.89
C LEU A 268 12.37 -15.31 -3.60
N PRO A 269 11.66 -14.18 -3.43
CA PRO A 269 12.09 -12.88 -3.95
C PRO A 269 13.47 -12.43 -3.45
N CYS A 270 13.95 -12.95 -2.31
CA CYS A 270 15.30 -12.67 -1.81
C CYS A 270 16.38 -13.19 -2.77
N LEU A 271 16.17 -14.37 -3.37
CA LEU A 271 17.11 -14.92 -4.34
C LEU A 271 17.20 -14.06 -5.60
N ILE A 272 16.06 -13.54 -6.07
CA ILE A 272 16.01 -12.59 -7.18
C ILE A 272 16.75 -11.31 -6.80
N ALA A 273 16.52 -10.78 -5.60
CA ALA A 273 17.21 -9.58 -5.14
C ALA A 273 18.73 -9.76 -5.11
N ILE A 274 19.23 -10.88 -4.59
CA ILE A 274 20.68 -11.20 -4.57
C ILE A 274 21.22 -11.33 -6.00
N ARG A 275 20.48 -11.97 -6.92
CA ARG A 275 20.84 -12.11 -8.33
C ARG A 275 21.00 -10.76 -9.02
N GLU A 276 20.05 -9.85 -8.84
CA GLU A 276 20.06 -8.53 -9.48
C GLU A 276 21.08 -7.57 -8.85
N GLU A 277 21.31 -7.67 -7.54
CA GLU A 277 22.42 -6.93 -6.89
C GLU A 277 23.77 -7.42 -7.37
N PHE A 278 23.93 -8.73 -7.60
CA PHE A 278 25.14 -9.29 -8.19
C PHE A 278 25.36 -8.82 -9.63
N TYR A 279 24.30 -8.76 -10.43
CA TYR A 279 24.34 -8.22 -11.79
C TYR A 279 24.75 -6.74 -11.78
N THR A 280 24.14 -5.93 -10.91
CA THR A 280 24.48 -4.51 -10.72
C THR A 280 25.93 -4.34 -10.27
N TRP A 281 26.41 -5.17 -9.34
CA TRP A 281 27.81 -5.15 -8.89
C TRP A 281 28.80 -5.42 -10.02
N ARG A 282 28.49 -6.38 -10.90
CA ARG A 282 29.33 -6.70 -12.06
C ARG A 282 29.37 -5.54 -13.06
N LEU A 283 28.21 -4.96 -13.38
CA LEU A 283 28.12 -3.80 -14.28
C LEU A 283 28.97 -2.63 -13.78
N ASN A 284 28.79 -2.25 -12.51
CA ASN A 284 29.57 -1.16 -11.90
C ASN A 284 31.08 -1.44 -11.96
N LYS A 285 31.49 -2.70 -11.80
CA LYS A 285 32.90 -3.10 -11.88
C LYS A 285 33.44 -3.06 -13.31
N GLU A 286 32.62 -3.33 -14.31
CA GLU A 286 32.98 -3.22 -15.73
C GLU A 286 33.06 -1.76 -16.18
N GLU A 287 32.14 -0.91 -15.73
CA GLU A 287 32.17 0.54 -15.98
C GLU A 287 33.38 1.21 -15.33
N ALA A 288 33.70 0.85 -14.08
CA ALA A 288 34.90 1.33 -13.40
C ALA A 288 36.20 0.91 -14.12
N LYS A 289 36.19 -0.16 -14.91
CA LYS A 289 37.35 -0.57 -15.75
C LYS A 289 37.42 0.18 -17.08
N LYS A 290 36.29 0.69 -17.59
CA LYS A 290 36.20 1.40 -18.87
C LYS A 290 36.43 2.92 -18.75
N ALA A 291 36.38 3.48 -17.54
CA ALA A 291 36.69 4.89 -17.31
C ALA A 291 38.15 5.19 -17.72
N PRO A 292 38.40 6.10 -18.67
CA PRO A 292 39.75 6.40 -19.11
C PRO A 292 40.55 7.08 -18.00
N SER A 293 41.79 6.61 -17.78
CA SER A 293 42.82 7.31 -17.00
C SER A 293 43.30 8.52 -17.82
N GLY A 294 42.46 9.55 -17.91
CA GLY A 294 42.80 10.80 -18.61
C GLY A 294 43.56 11.73 -17.69
N VAL A 295 44.88 11.77 -17.84
CA VAL A 295 45.71 12.88 -17.33
C VAL A 295 45.29 14.13 -18.11
N LEU A 296 44.53 15.01 -17.47
CA LEU A 296 44.40 16.39 -17.94
C LEU A 296 45.70 17.11 -17.57
N VAL A 297 46.59 17.25 -18.55
CA VAL A 297 47.69 18.22 -18.47
C VAL A 297 47.04 19.60 -18.61
N GLU A 298 46.92 20.34 -17.51
CA GLU A 298 46.77 21.79 -17.58
C GLU A 298 48.07 22.35 -18.15
N GLU A 299 48.05 22.79 -19.41
CA GLU A 299 49.07 23.73 -19.90
C GLU A 299 48.72 25.14 -19.37
N PRO A 300 49.68 25.86 -18.74
CA PRO A 300 49.45 27.20 -18.23
C PRO A 300 49.34 28.22 -19.38
N PRO A 301 48.58 29.32 -19.22
CA PRO A 301 48.45 30.32 -20.28
C PRO A 301 49.76 31.11 -20.42
N LEU A 302 50.35 31.06 -21.61
CA LEU A 302 51.44 31.97 -22.00
C LEU A 302 50.89 33.39 -22.12
N THR A 303 51.58 34.30 -21.42
CA THR A 303 51.34 35.73 -21.39
C THR A 303 52.05 36.37 -22.58
N GLU A 304 51.32 37.03 -23.49
CA GLU A 304 51.91 37.99 -24.42
C GLU A 304 51.13 39.30 -24.41
N SER A 305 51.91 40.39 -24.38
CA SER A 305 51.55 41.76 -24.10
C SER A 305 51.18 42.57 -25.37
N LYS A 306 50.05 43.30 -25.28
CA LYS A 306 49.68 44.65 -25.83
C LYS A 306 50.64 45.34 -26.84
N PRO A 307 50.13 46.13 -27.82
CA PRO A 307 49.66 47.50 -27.54
C PRO A 307 48.40 47.99 -28.31
N ALA A 308 48.02 49.24 -28.01
CA ALA A 308 46.73 49.92 -28.14
C ALA A 308 46.53 50.73 -29.45
N GLU A 309 45.40 51.48 -29.51
CA GLU A 309 44.86 52.39 -30.56
C GLU A 309 43.85 51.70 -31.51
N GLU A 310 42.69 52.24 -31.92
CA GLU A 310 42.01 53.55 -31.83
C GLU A 310 40.50 53.35 -32.17
N ILE A 311 39.71 54.44 -32.26
CA ILE A 311 38.27 54.60 -31.95
C ILE A 311 37.28 54.43 -33.15
N GLU A 312 36.16 53.70 -32.91
CA GLU A 312 34.76 53.77 -33.45
C GLU A 312 34.42 53.63 -34.97
N PRO A 313 33.12 53.44 -35.36
CA PRO A 313 32.20 52.35 -35.02
C PRO A 313 31.46 51.79 -36.27
N GLU A 314 30.89 50.57 -36.28
CA GLU A 314 29.59 50.29 -36.97
C GLU A 314 29.10 48.84 -36.83
N ILE A 315 27.87 48.73 -36.33
CA ILE A 315 26.82 47.71 -36.56
C ILE A 315 27.11 46.28 -36.06
N VAL A 316 26.74 46.02 -34.80
CA VAL A 316 26.49 44.68 -34.25
C VAL A 316 24.98 44.46 -34.16
N GLU A 317 24.47 43.49 -34.93
CA GLU A 317 23.15 42.90 -34.72
C GLU A 317 23.09 42.26 -33.33
N LEU A 318 22.22 42.78 -32.47
CA LEU A 318 21.94 42.25 -31.14
C LEU A 318 21.17 40.93 -31.26
N VAL A 319 21.87 39.80 -31.15
CA VAL A 319 21.25 38.56 -30.68
C VAL A 319 21.21 38.65 -29.15
N GLU A 320 20.01 38.90 -28.64
CA GLU A 320 19.69 39.01 -27.22
C GLU A 320 19.98 37.68 -26.50
N TYR A 321 21.10 37.62 -25.79
CA TYR A 321 21.39 36.56 -24.82
C TYR A 321 20.51 36.81 -23.58
N GLU A 322 19.38 36.10 -23.49
CA GLU A 322 18.59 36.02 -22.26
C GLU A 322 19.49 35.48 -21.13
N LYS A 323 19.93 36.37 -20.23
CA LYS A 323 20.47 35.98 -18.93
C LYS A 323 19.40 35.17 -18.21
N PRO A 324 19.71 34.01 -17.61
CA PRO A 324 18.78 33.37 -16.70
C PRO A 324 18.56 34.32 -15.52
N MET A 325 17.39 34.94 -15.48
CA MET A 325 16.92 35.65 -14.28
C MET A 325 16.93 34.65 -13.14
N VAL A 326 17.80 34.89 -12.17
CA VAL A 326 17.63 34.38 -10.82
C VAL A 326 16.35 35.06 -10.31
N GLU A 327 15.21 34.40 -10.48
CA GLU A 327 13.99 34.76 -9.79
C GLU A 327 14.25 34.58 -8.29
N GLU A 328 14.53 35.68 -7.59
CA GLU A 328 14.30 35.78 -6.17
C GLU A 328 12.84 35.36 -5.91
N LYS A 329 12.65 34.19 -5.30
CA LYS A 329 11.35 33.75 -4.81
C LYS A 329 10.88 34.74 -3.75
N LYS A 330 10.12 35.75 -4.16
CA LYS A 330 9.24 36.50 -3.26
C LYS A 330 8.38 35.50 -2.51
N GLU A 331 8.48 35.51 -1.18
CA GLU A 331 7.57 34.78 -0.31
C GLU A 331 6.15 35.27 -0.55
N THR A 332 5.41 34.57 -1.40
CA THR A 332 3.99 34.80 -1.60
C THR A 332 3.22 34.30 -0.39
N SER A 333 2.23 35.08 0.03
CA SER A 333 1.32 34.75 1.13
C SER A 333 0.76 33.33 0.96
N TRP A 334 0.66 32.59 2.06
CA TRP A 334 0.33 31.16 2.04
C TRP A 334 -1.00 30.82 1.34
N TYR A 335 -1.94 31.77 1.27
CA TYR A 335 -3.21 31.64 0.56
C TYR A 335 -3.09 31.74 -0.97
N GLU A 336 -2.19 32.58 -1.49
CA GLU A 336 -2.01 32.77 -2.95
C GLU A 336 -1.39 31.54 -3.61
N ASN A 337 -0.55 30.81 -2.87
CA ASN A 337 0.01 29.55 -3.33
C ASN A 337 -1.07 28.46 -3.46
N ILE A 338 -2.14 28.46 -2.67
CA ILE A 338 -3.20 27.42 -2.74
C ILE A 338 -3.95 27.47 -4.08
N CYS A 339 -4.14 28.65 -4.67
CA CYS A 339 -4.90 28.83 -5.90
C CYS A 339 -4.09 28.62 -7.19
N LYS A 340 -2.74 28.71 -7.14
CA LYS A 340 -1.85 28.40 -8.26
C LYS A 340 -1.58 26.90 -8.35
N LYS A 341 -2.37 26.20 -9.17
CA LYS A 341 -2.29 24.74 -9.33
C LYS A 341 -1.10 24.35 -10.20
N PRO A 342 -0.17 23.49 -9.72
CA PRO A 342 0.89 22.91 -10.54
C PRO A 342 0.30 22.08 -11.69
N LYS A 343 1.10 21.79 -12.73
CA LYS A 343 0.68 20.84 -13.76
C LYS A 343 0.54 19.44 -13.16
N ARG A 344 -0.34 18.61 -13.72
CA ARG A 344 -0.49 17.21 -13.26
C ARG A 344 0.86 16.49 -13.36
N GLY A 345 1.21 15.74 -12.32
CA GLY A 345 2.51 15.05 -12.21
C GLY A 345 3.65 15.91 -11.66
N GLU A 346 3.45 17.22 -11.48
CA GLU A 346 4.35 18.04 -10.65
C GLU A 346 4.04 17.83 -9.16
N ASP A 347 4.94 18.30 -8.30
CA ASP A 347 4.79 18.14 -6.86
C ASP A 347 3.82 19.19 -6.30
N TYR A 348 2.65 18.73 -5.88
CA TYR A 348 1.66 19.56 -5.20
C TYR A 348 2.01 19.70 -3.72
N THR A 349 1.75 20.86 -3.13
CA THR A 349 1.66 20.96 -1.66
C THR A 349 0.43 20.21 -1.16
N ILE A 350 0.43 19.86 0.14
CA ILE A 350 -0.66 19.08 0.75
C ILE A 350 -2.01 19.77 0.54
N LEU A 351 -2.13 21.05 0.91
CA LEU A 351 -3.40 21.79 0.79
C LEU A 351 -3.83 21.98 -0.67
N GLN A 352 -2.90 22.29 -1.58
CA GLN A 352 -3.21 22.40 -3.01
C GLN A 352 -3.79 21.10 -3.56
N ALA A 353 -3.22 19.95 -3.19
CA ALA A 353 -3.69 18.65 -3.65
C ALA A 353 -5.07 18.32 -3.05
N LEU A 354 -5.25 18.47 -1.74
CA LEU A 354 -6.50 18.17 -1.04
C LEU A 354 -7.69 19.00 -1.55
N LEU A 355 -7.45 20.27 -1.88
CA LEU A 355 -8.47 21.19 -2.41
C LEU A 355 -8.55 21.18 -3.94
N SER A 356 -7.76 20.34 -4.61
CA SER A 356 -7.83 20.22 -6.07
C SER A 356 -9.13 19.52 -6.49
N VAL A 357 -9.67 19.94 -7.62
CA VAL A 357 -10.87 19.33 -8.21
C VAL A 357 -10.64 17.84 -8.49
N ASP A 358 -9.43 17.47 -8.92
CA ASP A 358 -9.10 16.09 -9.25
C ASP A 358 -9.09 15.20 -7.99
N MET A 359 -8.61 15.71 -6.84
CA MET A 359 -8.66 14.99 -5.56
C MET A 359 -10.08 14.91 -5.00
N ILE A 360 -10.88 15.97 -5.09
CA ILE A 360 -12.27 15.96 -4.62
C ILE A 360 -13.10 14.93 -5.39
N ILE A 361 -12.96 14.87 -6.72
CA ILE A 361 -13.63 13.85 -7.53
C ILE A 361 -13.16 12.44 -7.12
N LEU A 362 -11.85 12.26 -6.91
CA LEU A 362 -11.29 11.00 -6.43
C LEU A 362 -11.83 10.63 -5.05
N TYR A 363 -12.02 11.59 -4.14
CA TYR A 363 -12.61 11.38 -2.82
C TYR A 363 -14.06 10.92 -2.91
N VAL A 364 -14.88 11.57 -3.73
CA VAL A 364 -16.28 11.16 -3.91
C VAL A 364 -16.37 9.75 -4.52
N ALA A 365 -15.55 9.45 -5.53
CA ALA A 365 -15.51 8.10 -6.12
C ALA A 365 -15.03 7.04 -5.10
N THR A 366 -14.02 7.36 -4.30
CA THR A 366 -13.45 6.48 -3.27
C THR A 366 -14.43 6.28 -2.10
N PHE A 367 -15.15 7.32 -1.69
CA PHE A 367 -16.22 7.26 -0.70
C PHE A 367 -17.27 6.23 -1.09
N CYS A 368 -17.75 6.31 -2.34
CA CYS A 368 -18.76 5.40 -2.87
C CYS A 368 -18.20 3.99 -2.96
N GLY A 369 -17.07 3.80 -3.66
CA GLY A 369 -16.49 2.48 -3.90
C GLY A 369 -16.03 1.75 -2.64
N LEU A 370 -15.06 2.34 -1.92
CA LEU A 370 -14.45 1.69 -0.77
C LEU A 370 -15.43 1.61 0.39
N GLY A 371 -16.30 2.62 0.56
CA GLY A 371 -17.34 2.60 1.58
C GLY A 371 -18.34 1.45 1.38
N CYS A 372 -18.87 1.29 0.16
CA CYS A 372 -19.78 0.18 -0.18
C CYS A 372 -19.09 -1.18 -0.09
N SER A 373 -17.88 -1.30 -0.66
CA SER A 373 -17.13 -2.57 -0.67
C SER A 373 -16.76 -3.02 0.74
N LEU A 374 -16.29 -2.11 1.59
CA LEU A 374 -15.96 -2.42 2.98
C LEU A 374 -17.22 -2.82 3.77
N THR A 375 -18.33 -2.11 3.56
CA THR A 375 -19.63 -2.46 4.14
C THR A 375 -20.06 -3.89 3.77
N ALA A 376 -19.95 -4.25 2.50
CA ALA A 376 -20.31 -5.59 2.06
C ALA A 376 -19.38 -6.65 2.68
N VAL A 377 -18.06 -6.43 2.64
CA VAL A 377 -17.05 -7.35 3.20
C VAL A 377 -17.25 -7.58 4.70
N ASP A 378 -17.51 -6.52 5.48
CA ASP A 378 -17.72 -6.62 6.93
C ASP A 378 -18.97 -7.42 7.29
N ASN A 379 -19.98 -7.43 6.41
CA ASN A 379 -21.26 -8.11 6.65
C ASN A 379 -21.38 -9.46 5.92
N LEU A 380 -20.38 -9.91 5.14
CA LEU A 380 -20.47 -11.13 4.33
C LEU A 380 -20.88 -12.37 5.14
N GLY A 381 -20.38 -12.51 6.37
CA GLY A 381 -20.78 -13.58 7.28
C GLY A 381 -22.28 -13.56 7.58
N GLN A 382 -22.79 -12.41 8.03
CA GLN A 382 -24.20 -12.21 8.37
C GLN A 382 -25.13 -12.29 7.15
N ILE A 383 -24.66 -11.85 5.97
CA ILE A 383 -25.40 -11.99 4.71
C ILE A 383 -25.58 -13.47 4.38
N GLY A 384 -24.51 -14.25 4.45
CA GLY A 384 -24.57 -15.70 4.23
C GLY A 384 -25.51 -16.41 5.20
N GLU A 385 -25.41 -16.09 6.49
CA GLU A 385 -26.28 -16.63 7.54
C GLU A 385 -27.75 -16.26 7.30
N SER A 386 -28.06 -14.99 7.00
CA SER A 386 -29.43 -14.52 6.76
C SER A 386 -30.10 -15.21 5.57
N LEU A 387 -29.31 -15.60 4.56
CA LEU A 387 -29.79 -16.29 3.36
C LEU A 387 -29.83 -17.82 3.52
N GLY A 388 -29.44 -18.34 4.69
CA GLY A 388 -29.50 -19.77 5.00
C GLY A 388 -28.35 -20.61 4.42
N TYR A 389 -27.21 -19.99 4.07
CA TYR A 389 -26.05 -20.76 3.61
C TYR A 389 -25.45 -21.59 4.75
N PRO A 390 -24.92 -22.79 4.46
CA PRO A 390 -24.18 -23.58 5.44
C PRO A 390 -22.98 -22.80 5.99
N THR A 391 -22.70 -22.94 7.29
CA THR A 391 -21.60 -22.24 7.99
C THR A 391 -20.23 -22.48 7.34
N HIS A 392 -19.99 -23.70 6.83
CA HIS A 392 -18.79 -24.03 6.06
C HIS A 392 -18.67 -23.18 4.78
N THR A 393 -19.76 -23.03 4.04
CA THR A 393 -19.81 -22.21 2.81
C THR A 393 -19.59 -20.73 3.14
N VAL A 394 -20.24 -20.23 4.20
CA VAL A 394 -20.05 -18.86 4.69
C VAL A 394 -18.59 -18.59 5.04
N SER A 395 -18.00 -19.47 5.84
CA SER A 395 -16.58 -19.40 6.18
C SER A 395 -15.72 -19.41 4.91
N THR A 396 -16.03 -20.24 3.91
CA THR A 396 -15.25 -20.38 2.67
C THR A 396 -15.14 -19.07 1.92
N PHE A 397 -16.26 -18.45 1.54
CA PHE A 397 -16.18 -17.21 0.78
C PHE A 397 -15.61 -16.04 1.60
N VAL A 398 -15.88 -15.97 2.92
CA VAL A 398 -15.28 -14.95 3.80
C VAL A 398 -13.75 -15.05 3.79
N SER A 399 -13.18 -16.26 3.83
CA SER A 399 -11.72 -16.43 3.76
C SER A 399 -11.16 -16.10 2.37
N LEU A 400 -11.87 -16.45 1.30
CA LEU A 400 -11.43 -16.23 -0.08
C LEU A 400 -11.43 -14.75 -0.51
N VAL A 401 -12.19 -13.87 0.17
CA VAL A 401 -12.18 -12.42 -0.11
C VAL A 401 -10.78 -11.82 -0.07
N SER A 402 -9.93 -12.24 0.89
CA SER A 402 -8.54 -11.77 0.98
C SER A 402 -7.70 -12.13 -0.25
N ILE A 403 -7.93 -13.30 -0.83
CA ILE A 403 -7.26 -13.78 -2.04
C ILE A 403 -7.79 -13.04 -3.27
N TRP A 404 -9.11 -12.84 -3.38
CA TRP A 404 -9.68 -12.01 -4.45
C TRP A 404 -9.16 -10.58 -4.38
N ASN A 405 -9.01 -10.05 -3.18
CA ASN A 405 -8.40 -8.75 -2.94
C ASN A 405 -6.96 -8.69 -3.45
N PHE A 406 -6.13 -9.69 -3.15
CA PHE A 406 -4.79 -9.83 -3.72
C PHE A 406 -4.82 -9.77 -5.26
N PHE A 407 -5.67 -10.58 -5.89
CA PHE A 407 -5.77 -10.61 -7.36
C PHE A 407 -6.19 -9.25 -7.93
N GLY A 408 -7.10 -8.53 -7.27
CA GLY A 408 -7.49 -7.18 -7.69
C GLY A 408 -6.33 -6.18 -7.60
N ARG A 409 -5.53 -6.24 -6.55
CA ARG A 409 -4.36 -5.37 -6.34
C ARG A 409 -3.30 -5.58 -7.41
N VAL A 410 -2.96 -6.84 -7.65
CA VAL A 410 -2.00 -7.23 -8.69
C VAL A 410 -2.53 -6.92 -10.09
N PHE A 411 -3.79 -7.29 -10.38
CA PHE A 411 -4.43 -7.01 -11.67
C PHE A 411 -4.36 -5.52 -11.99
N SER A 412 -4.80 -4.68 -11.06
CA SER A 412 -4.77 -3.23 -11.29
C SER A 412 -3.37 -2.66 -11.42
N GLY A 413 -2.39 -3.13 -10.65
CA GLY A 413 -1.00 -2.69 -10.79
C GLY A 413 -0.41 -2.97 -12.18
N PHE A 414 -0.49 -4.23 -12.65
CA PHE A 414 0.12 -4.65 -13.92
C PHE A 414 -0.71 -4.29 -15.14
N VAL A 415 -2.02 -4.49 -15.09
CA VAL A 415 -2.89 -4.22 -16.25
C VAL A 415 -3.00 -2.73 -16.48
N SER A 416 -3.14 -1.90 -15.44
CA SER A 416 -3.16 -0.45 -15.63
C SER A 416 -1.84 0.08 -16.17
N GLU A 417 -0.70 -0.52 -15.80
CA GLU A 417 0.62 -0.15 -16.34
C GLU A 417 0.67 -0.41 -17.84
N LYS A 418 0.28 -1.61 -18.26
CA LYS A 418 0.23 -1.99 -19.68
C LYS A 418 -0.74 -1.11 -20.46
N LEU A 419 -1.90 -0.77 -19.89
CA LEU A 419 -2.91 0.11 -20.48
C LEU A 419 -2.37 1.53 -20.73
N VAL A 420 -1.65 2.11 -19.77
CA VAL A 420 -1.02 3.42 -19.93
C VAL A 420 0.13 3.37 -20.93
N LEU A 421 1.07 2.44 -20.76
CA LEU A 421 2.29 2.43 -21.57
C LEU A 421 2.03 2.09 -23.04
N LYS A 422 1.20 1.09 -23.31
CA LYS A 422 0.94 0.59 -24.67
C LYS A 422 -0.20 1.32 -25.38
N TRP A 423 -1.29 1.60 -24.66
CA TRP A 423 -2.53 2.12 -25.26
C TRP A 423 -2.88 3.54 -24.82
N LYS A 424 -2.08 4.18 -23.96
CA LYS A 424 -2.32 5.55 -23.45
C LYS A 424 -3.71 5.71 -22.82
N ILE A 425 -4.23 4.62 -22.24
CA ILE A 425 -5.53 4.62 -21.56
C ILE A 425 -5.33 5.14 -20.13
N PRO A 426 -6.11 6.14 -19.68
CA PRO A 426 -6.00 6.70 -18.32
C PRO A 426 -6.25 5.65 -17.23
N ARG A 427 -5.41 5.61 -16.18
CA ARG A 427 -5.64 4.69 -15.04
C ARG A 427 -6.92 4.96 -14.28
N THR A 428 -7.41 6.19 -14.33
CA THR A 428 -8.70 6.58 -13.77
C THR A 428 -9.85 5.77 -14.39
N LEU A 429 -9.69 5.21 -15.59
CA LEU A 429 -10.68 4.30 -16.18
C LEU A 429 -10.72 2.97 -15.44
N MET A 430 -9.58 2.49 -14.93
CA MET A 430 -9.52 1.32 -14.05
C MET A 430 -10.28 1.58 -12.74
N MET A 431 -10.24 2.81 -12.21
CA MET A 431 -11.07 3.21 -11.06
C MET A 431 -12.56 3.11 -11.41
N THR A 432 -12.99 3.62 -12.57
CA THR A 432 -14.39 3.48 -13.01
C THR A 432 -14.80 2.02 -13.16
N PHE A 433 -13.98 1.19 -13.81
CA PHE A 433 -14.22 -0.26 -13.92
C PHE A 433 -14.40 -0.91 -12.54
N SER A 434 -13.54 -0.53 -11.58
CA SER A 434 -13.62 -1.03 -10.21
C SER A 434 -14.86 -0.60 -9.45
N LEU A 435 -15.59 0.42 -9.88
CA LEU A 435 -16.85 0.86 -9.26
C LEU A 435 -18.08 0.15 -9.87
N VAL A 436 -17.97 -0.33 -11.11
CA VAL A 436 -19.03 -1.10 -11.78
C VAL A 436 -19.09 -2.54 -11.27
N LEU A 437 -17.94 -3.20 -11.07
CA LEU A 437 -17.90 -4.57 -10.56
C LEU A 437 -18.64 -4.80 -9.23
N PRO A 438 -18.45 -3.98 -8.16
CA PRO A 438 -19.13 -4.17 -6.90
C PRO A 438 -20.61 -3.81 -7.01
N CYS A 439 -21.02 -2.91 -7.92
CA CYS A 439 -22.44 -2.70 -8.23
C CYS A 439 -23.12 -4.00 -8.68
N ILE A 440 -22.47 -4.78 -9.55
CA ILE A 440 -22.97 -6.11 -9.95
C ILE A 440 -23.02 -7.05 -8.74
N GLY A 441 -21.96 -7.07 -7.92
CA GLY A 441 -21.92 -7.86 -6.68
C GLY A 441 -23.04 -7.49 -5.69
N ASP A 442 -23.32 -6.21 -5.53
CA ASP A 442 -24.37 -5.71 -4.65
C ASP A 442 -25.76 -6.12 -5.15
N LEU A 443 -26.00 -6.07 -6.46
CA LEU A 443 -27.24 -6.56 -7.08
C LEU A 443 -27.43 -8.07 -6.87
N LEU A 444 -26.35 -8.86 -6.93
CA LEU A 444 -26.38 -10.31 -6.66
C LEU A 444 -26.70 -10.65 -5.20
N ILE A 445 -26.36 -9.77 -4.26
CA ILE A 445 -26.74 -9.88 -2.84
C ILE A 445 -28.19 -9.43 -2.64
N ALA A 446 -28.60 -8.35 -3.29
CA ALA A 446 -29.95 -7.82 -3.19
C ALA A 446 -31.01 -8.75 -3.81
N LEU A 447 -30.66 -9.44 -4.90
CA LEU A 447 -31.52 -10.35 -5.66
C LEU A 447 -30.89 -11.76 -5.69
N PRO A 448 -30.90 -12.47 -4.54
CA PRO A 448 -30.12 -13.69 -4.40
C PRO A 448 -30.74 -14.88 -5.14
N PHE A 449 -29.87 -15.72 -5.70
CA PHE A 449 -30.14 -17.05 -6.24
C PHE A 449 -29.10 -18.05 -5.67
N PRO A 450 -29.27 -19.37 -5.82
CA PRO A 450 -28.32 -20.34 -5.28
C PRO A 450 -26.88 -20.08 -5.78
N GLY A 451 -25.96 -19.78 -4.86
CA GLY A 451 -24.56 -19.47 -5.18
C GLY A 451 -24.27 -17.99 -5.51
N SER A 452 -25.27 -17.11 -5.57
CA SER A 452 -25.06 -15.70 -5.94
C SER A 452 -24.12 -14.95 -4.98
N VAL A 453 -24.16 -15.28 -3.68
CA VAL A 453 -23.30 -14.67 -2.65
C VAL A 453 -21.83 -15.01 -2.86
N TYR A 454 -21.53 -16.22 -3.36
CA TYR A 454 -20.16 -16.61 -3.69
C TYR A 454 -19.61 -15.73 -4.82
N ILE A 455 -20.39 -15.58 -5.90
CA ILE A 455 -20.02 -14.71 -7.04
C ILE A 455 -19.89 -13.25 -6.58
N ALA A 456 -20.83 -12.77 -5.77
CA ALA A 456 -20.78 -11.43 -5.21
C ALA A 456 -19.52 -11.19 -4.38
N SER A 457 -19.15 -12.13 -3.51
CA SER A 457 -17.94 -12.04 -2.67
C SER A 457 -16.65 -11.94 -3.51
N LEU A 458 -16.60 -12.65 -4.65
CA LEU A 458 -15.49 -12.60 -5.59
C LEU A 458 -15.41 -11.21 -6.24
N LEU A 459 -16.52 -10.73 -6.80
CA LEU A 459 -16.56 -9.45 -7.51
C LEU A 459 -16.22 -8.27 -6.57
N ILE A 460 -16.81 -8.27 -5.37
CA ILE A 460 -16.59 -7.24 -4.37
C ILE A 460 -15.15 -7.31 -3.83
N GLY A 461 -14.65 -8.50 -3.49
CA GLY A 461 -13.28 -8.68 -3.00
C GLY A 461 -12.23 -8.25 -4.03
N PHE A 462 -12.40 -8.67 -5.29
CA PHE A 462 -11.53 -8.29 -6.40
C PHE A 462 -11.58 -6.78 -6.68
N SER A 463 -12.77 -6.20 -6.77
CA SER A 463 -12.96 -4.76 -6.92
C SER A 463 -12.29 -3.96 -5.80
N TYR A 464 -12.48 -4.38 -4.55
CA TYR A 464 -11.88 -3.72 -3.39
C TYR A 464 -10.35 -3.67 -3.49
N GLY A 465 -9.74 -4.72 -4.06
CA GLY A 465 -8.30 -4.75 -4.33
C GLY A 465 -7.86 -3.75 -5.41
N ILE A 466 -8.65 -3.65 -6.48
CA ILE A 466 -8.41 -2.67 -7.55
C ILE A 466 -8.49 -1.25 -7.00
N GLN A 467 -9.58 -0.91 -6.30
CA GLN A 467 -9.81 0.44 -5.79
C GLN A 467 -8.67 0.92 -4.88
N LEU A 468 -8.23 0.08 -3.93
CA LEU A 468 -7.14 0.43 -3.03
C LEU A 468 -5.82 0.67 -3.77
N THR A 469 -5.48 -0.15 -4.77
CA THR A 469 -4.20 0.00 -5.47
C THR A 469 -4.23 1.19 -6.43
N VAL A 470 -5.31 1.33 -7.19
CA VAL A 470 -5.47 2.42 -8.16
C VAL A 470 -5.51 3.78 -7.46
N LEU A 471 -6.10 3.88 -6.27
CA LEU A 471 -6.05 5.10 -5.45
C LEU A 471 -4.60 5.54 -5.18
N PHE A 472 -3.74 4.62 -4.76
CA PHE A 472 -2.32 4.90 -4.48
C PHE A 472 -1.57 5.32 -5.73
N ILE A 473 -1.84 4.66 -6.87
CA ILE A 473 -1.19 4.96 -8.14
C ILE A 473 -1.62 6.35 -8.63
N ILE A 474 -2.92 6.62 -8.72
CA ILE A 474 -3.46 7.91 -9.18
C ILE A 474 -2.92 9.07 -8.34
N ILE A 475 -2.86 8.91 -7.01
CA ILE A 475 -2.35 9.98 -6.14
C ILE A 475 -0.87 10.26 -6.43
N SER A 476 -0.05 9.21 -6.62
CA SER A 476 1.37 9.36 -6.96
C SER A 476 1.59 10.00 -8.35
N GLU A 477 0.69 9.73 -9.29
CA GLU A 477 0.79 10.18 -10.68
C GLU A 477 0.27 11.60 -10.89
N LEU A 478 -0.79 12.01 -10.18
CA LEU A 478 -1.41 13.32 -10.36
C LEU A 478 -0.78 14.41 -9.49
N PHE A 479 -0.35 14.08 -8.27
CA PHE A 479 0.07 15.05 -7.25
C PHE A 479 1.55 15.01 -6.89
N GLY A 480 2.33 14.14 -7.53
CA GLY A 480 3.78 14.05 -7.35
C GLY A 480 4.21 13.16 -6.17
N LEU A 481 5.53 13.10 -5.95
CA LEU A 481 6.15 12.18 -4.97
C LEU A 481 6.66 12.89 -3.70
N LYS A 482 6.73 14.24 -3.69
CA LYS A 482 7.26 15.01 -2.57
C LYS A 482 6.48 14.77 -1.26
N TYR A 483 5.18 15.00 -1.27
CA TYR A 483 4.27 14.83 -0.12
C TYR A 483 3.38 13.58 -0.24
N TYR A 484 3.82 12.61 -1.05
CA TYR A 484 3.04 11.43 -1.37
C TYR A 484 2.58 10.67 -0.12
N SER A 485 3.45 10.58 0.90
CA SER A 485 3.16 9.94 2.20
C SER A 485 1.87 10.46 2.83
N THR A 486 1.69 11.78 2.93
CA THR A 486 0.48 12.37 3.50
C THR A 486 -0.69 12.29 2.53
N LEU A 487 -0.46 12.54 1.24
CA LEU A 487 -1.55 12.59 0.26
C LEU A 487 -2.31 11.28 0.12
N PHE A 488 -1.62 10.13 0.01
CA PHE A 488 -2.34 8.86 -0.09
C PHE A 488 -3.05 8.51 1.22
N ASN A 489 -2.48 8.88 2.37
CA ASN A 489 -3.09 8.64 3.68
C ASN A 489 -4.35 9.49 3.88
N CYS A 490 -4.33 10.75 3.45
CA CYS A 490 -5.53 11.59 3.37
C CYS A 490 -6.57 11.00 2.42
N GLY A 491 -6.14 10.46 1.27
CA GLY A 491 -7.04 9.78 0.33
C GLY A 491 -7.76 8.57 0.91
N GLN A 492 -7.16 7.87 1.87
CA GLN A 492 -7.81 6.75 2.55
C GLN A 492 -8.80 7.17 3.65
N LEU A 493 -8.74 8.40 4.18
CA LEU A 493 -9.65 8.86 5.25
C LEU A 493 -11.13 8.81 4.88
N VAL A 494 -11.43 8.85 3.58
CA VAL A 494 -12.79 8.82 3.09
C VAL A 494 -13.42 7.42 3.20
N SER A 495 -12.61 6.36 3.24
CA SER A 495 -13.07 4.97 3.37
C SER A 495 -13.80 4.69 4.70
N PRO A 496 -13.24 5.01 5.90
CA PRO A 496 -13.94 4.79 7.16
C PRO A 496 -15.19 5.66 7.29
N LEU A 497 -15.19 6.88 6.73
CA LEU A 497 -16.38 7.71 6.68
C LEU A 497 -17.49 7.06 5.85
N GLY A 498 -17.14 6.53 4.67
CA GLY A 498 -18.06 5.79 3.81
C GLY A 498 -18.59 4.53 4.48
N SER A 499 -17.71 3.72 5.07
CA SER A 499 -18.13 2.51 5.81
C SER A 499 -19.04 2.85 6.99
N TYR A 500 -18.75 3.89 7.79
CA TYR A 500 -19.67 4.26 8.88
C TYR A 500 -21.08 4.61 8.37
N ILE A 501 -21.17 5.40 7.30
CA ILE A 501 -22.46 5.81 6.72
C ILE A 501 -23.18 4.59 6.13
N PHE A 502 -22.51 3.80 5.30
CA PHE A 502 -23.16 2.69 4.60
C PHE A 502 -23.38 1.46 5.49
N ASN A 503 -22.42 1.11 6.34
CA ASN A 503 -22.51 -0.04 7.24
C ASN A 503 -23.44 0.26 8.43
N VAL A 504 -23.14 1.28 9.23
CA VAL A 504 -23.87 1.53 10.48
C VAL A 504 -25.19 2.25 10.22
N ARG A 505 -25.18 3.33 9.44
CA ARG A 505 -26.39 4.17 9.26
C ARG A 505 -27.38 3.59 8.25
N THR A 506 -26.90 2.90 7.22
CA THR A 506 -27.76 2.34 6.16
C THR A 506 -28.05 0.85 6.39
N VAL A 507 -27.04 -0.01 6.25
CA VAL A 507 -27.22 -1.48 6.29
C VAL A 507 -27.71 -1.94 7.67
N GLY A 508 -27.03 -1.55 8.74
CA GLY A 508 -27.39 -1.95 10.11
C GLY A 508 -28.80 -1.53 10.51
N LYS A 509 -29.18 -0.26 10.27
CA LYS A 509 -30.54 0.22 10.59
C LYS A 509 -31.63 -0.48 9.77
N LEU A 510 -31.38 -0.76 8.49
CA LEU A 510 -32.34 -1.47 7.65
C LEU A 510 -32.47 -2.94 8.05
N TYR A 511 -31.35 -3.58 8.38
CA TYR A 511 -31.34 -4.95 8.92
C TYR A 511 -32.13 -5.02 10.24
N ASP A 512 -31.84 -4.14 11.19
CA ASP A 512 -32.53 -4.09 12.49
C ASP A 512 -34.03 -3.84 12.33
N ARG A 513 -34.43 -2.99 11.39
CA ARG A 513 -35.84 -2.72 11.09
C ARG A 513 -36.55 -3.99 10.61
N GLU A 514 -35.95 -4.76 9.71
CA GLU A 514 -36.55 -6.02 9.24
C GLU A 514 -36.50 -7.11 10.32
N ALA A 515 -35.43 -7.18 11.11
CA ALA A 515 -35.31 -8.09 12.24
C ALA A 515 -36.40 -7.84 13.30
N LEU A 516 -36.69 -6.57 13.62
CA LEU A 516 -37.74 -6.19 14.55
C LEU A 516 -39.14 -6.53 14.03
N LYS A 517 -39.40 -6.37 12.72
CA LYS A 517 -40.64 -6.84 12.10
C LYS A 517 -40.82 -8.35 12.24
N GLN A 518 -39.74 -9.12 12.02
CA GLN A 518 -39.77 -10.57 12.19
C GLN A 518 -40.00 -10.98 13.65
N LEU A 519 -39.40 -10.28 14.60
CA LEU A 519 -39.66 -10.50 16.04
C LEU A 519 -41.11 -10.20 16.41
N ALA A 520 -41.64 -9.06 15.96
CA ALA A 520 -43.03 -8.68 16.20
C ALA A 520 -44.01 -9.70 15.61
N SER A 521 -43.73 -10.25 14.42
CA SER A 521 -44.55 -11.33 13.84
C SER A 521 -44.53 -12.63 14.63
N LYS A 522 -43.51 -12.84 15.48
CA LYS A 522 -43.41 -13.97 16.40
C LYS A 522 -43.97 -13.66 17.79
N GLY A 523 -44.58 -12.48 17.99
CA GLY A 523 -45.09 -12.02 19.29
C GLY A 523 -44.01 -11.74 20.34
N MET A 524 -42.74 -11.59 19.93
CA MET A 524 -41.61 -11.35 20.85
C MET A 524 -41.20 -9.88 20.83
N THR A 525 -40.76 -9.38 21.98
CA THR A 525 -40.21 -8.03 22.14
C THR A 525 -38.67 -8.06 22.14
N ARG A 526 -38.02 -6.92 21.88
CA ARG A 526 -36.56 -6.82 21.80
C ARG A 526 -35.82 -7.27 23.07
N SER A 527 -36.46 -7.15 24.24
CA SER A 527 -35.93 -7.58 25.53
C SER A 527 -35.94 -9.10 25.72
N MET A 528 -36.76 -9.82 24.95
CA MET A 528 -36.89 -11.29 25.04
C MET A 528 -35.79 -12.05 24.28
N VAL A 529 -34.98 -11.36 23.47
CA VAL A 529 -33.96 -12.01 22.63
C VAL A 529 -32.58 -11.40 22.86
N ARG A 530 -31.60 -12.28 23.05
CA ARG A 530 -30.20 -11.90 23.31
C ARG A 530 -29.52 -11.27 22.09
N GLU A 531 -29.72 -11.83 20.90
CA GLU A 531 -29.14 -11.33 19.64
C GLU A 531 -30.24 -11.08 18.60
N LEU A 532 -30.19 -9.92 17.93
CA LEU A 532 -31.17 -9.53 16.93
C LEU A 532 -30.78 -10.13 15.57
N THR A 533 -31.53 -11.14 15.13
CA THR A 533 -31.25 -11.87 13.87
C THR A 533 -32.39 -11.70 12.87
N CYS A 534 -32.06 -11.34 11.63
CA CYS A 534 -32.97 -11.29 10.49
C CYS A 534 -32.67 -12.44 9.52
N MET A 535 -33.72 -13.15 9.11
CA MET A 535 -33.64 -14.25 8.13
C MET A 535 -34.42 -13.95 6.85
N GLY A 536 -33.88 -14.37 5.72
CA GLY A 536 -34.49 -14.22 4.40
C GLY A 536 -33.90 -13.06 3.58
N LYS A 537 -34.24 -13.06 2.29
CA LYS A 537 -33.72 -12.09 1.30
C LYS A 537 -34.05 -10.63 1.63
N GLN A 538 -35.12 -10.39 2.38
CA GLN A 538 -35.60 -9.05 2.73
C GLN A 538 -34.60 -8.28 3.60
N CYS A 539 -33.79 -8.99 4.41
CA CYS A 539 -32.87 -8.40 5.38
C CYS A 539 -31.81 -7.48 4.74
N TYR A 540 -31.37 -7.81 3.52
CA TYR A 540 -30.32 -7.07 2.82
C TYR A 540 -30.77 -6.47 1.49
N ARG A 541 -31.97 -6.80 1.00
CA ARG A 541 -32.44 -6.38 -0.33
C ARG A 541 -32.41 -4.87 -0.55
N LEU A 542 -33.06 -4.09 0.32
CA LEU A 542 -33.11 -2.63 0.16
C LEU A 542 -31.73 -2.00 0.36
N SER A 543 -31.00 -2.45 1.37
CA SER A 543 -29.68 -1.94 1.74
C SER A 543 -28.70 -2.09 0.58
N PHE A 544 -28.65 -3.25 -0.05
CA PHE A 544 -27.74 -3.52 -1.16
C PHE A 544 -28.19 -2.92 -2.50
N LEU A 545 -29.50 -2.68 -2.71
CA LEU A 545 -29.94 -1.83 -3.82
C LEU A 545 -29.43 -0.39 -3.68
N ILE A 546 -29.42 0.15 -2.46
CA ILE A 546 -28.85 1.48 -2.19
C ILE A 546 -27.34 1.47 -2.48
N LEU A 547 -26.58 0.46 -2.01
CA LEU A 547 -25.15 0.36 -2.28
C LEU A 547 -24.84 0.24 -3.78
N ALA A 548 -25.62 -0.54 -4.53
CA ALA A 548 -25.48 -0.64 -5.99
C ALA A 548 -25.66 0.73 -6.67
N CYS A 549 -26.68 1.50 -6.28
CA CYS A 549 -26.90 2.86 -6.79
C CYS A 549 -25.75 3.82 -6.43
N VAL A 550 -25.21 3.72 -5.22
CA VAL A 550 -24.05 4.53 -4.77
C VAL A 550 -22.80 4.19 -5.58
N ASN A 551 -22.52 2.91 -5.80
CA ASN A 551 -21.41 2.45 -6.64
C ASN A 551 -21.54 2.95 -8.09
N LEU A 552 -22.74 2.87 -8.66
CA LEU A 552 -23.02 3.41 -9.99
C LEU A 552 -22.82 4.93 -10.06
N PHE A 553 -23.31 5.67 -9.06
CA PHE A 553 -23.06 7.11 -8.95
C PHE A 553 -21.57 7.43 -8.87
N GLY A 554 -20.82 6.70 -8.04
CA GLY A 554 -19.37 6.81 -7.95
C GLY A 554 -18.69 6.56 -9.30
N ALA A 555 -19.14 5.56 -10.07
CA ALA A 555 -18.61 5.27 -11.40
C ALA A 555 -18.82 6.44 -12.38
N LEU A 556 -20.01 7.07 -12.36
CA LEU A 556 -20.32 8.26 -13.17
C LEU A 556 -19.44 9.45 -12.79
N VAL A 557 -19.24 9.68 -11.48
CA VAL A 557 -18.33 10.73 -10.98
C VAL A 557 -16.88 10.44 -11.40
N SER A 558 -16.44 9.18 -11.32
CA SER A 558 -15.10 8.75 -11.76
C SER A 558 -14.87 8.98 -13.26
N LEU A 559 -15.91 8.86 -14.12
CA LEU A 559 -15.78 9.19 -15.54
C LEU A 559 -15.39 10.66 -15.77
N ILE A 560 -15.84 11.59 -14.92
CA ILE A 560 -15.42 12.99 -14.99
C ILE A 560 -13.90 13.09 -14.80
N LEU A 561 -13.33 12.32 -13.86
CA LEU A 561 -11.88 12.26 -13.64
C LEU A 561 -11.15 11.67 -14.86
N VAL A 562 -11.73 10.67 -15.52
CA VAL A 562 -11.20 10.12 -16.78
C VAL A 562 -11.10 11.20 -17.86
N PHE A 563 -12.18 11.94 -18.11
CA PHE A 563 -12.14 13.00 -19.11
C PHE A 563 -11.13 14.09 -18.78
N ARG A 564 -11.04 14.50 -17.51
CA ARG A 564 -10.11 15.54 -17.05
C ARG A 564 -8.65 15.13 -17.18
N THR A 565 -8.32 13.88 -16.92
CA THR A 565 -6.94 13.37 -16.91
C THR A 565 -6.50 12.77 -18.25
N ARG A 566 -7.41 12.57 -19.21
CA ARG A 566 -7.13 11.97 -20.52
C ARG A 566 -5.92 12.57 -21.23
N LYS A 567 -5.85 13.91 -21.33
CA LYS A 567 -4.73 14.61 -22.00
C LYS A 567 -3.39 14.36 -21.31
N TYR A 568 -3.40 14.20 -19.98
CA TYR A 568 -2.18 13.92 -19.21
C TYR A 568 -1.68 12.49 -19.45
N TYR A 569 -2.56 11.48 -19.44
CA TYR A 569 -2.14 10.10 -19.71
C TYR A 569 -1.79 9.82 -21.17
N GLN A 570 -2.14 10.72 -22.09
CA GLN A 570 -1.69 10.68 -23.48
C GLN A 570 -0.22 11.09 -23.64
N THR A 571 0.33 11.87 -22.70
CA THR A 571 1.74 12.24 -22.72
C THR A 571 2.60 11.15 -22.07
N ASP A 572 3.91 11.35 -22.12
CA ASP A 572 4.87 10.48 -21.46
C ASP A 572 5.07 10.87 -19.99
N ILE A 573 4.21 10.30 -19.13
CA ILE A 573 4.17 10.60 -17.69
C ILE A 573 5.45 10.20 -16.93
N TYR A 574 6.34 9.42 -17.54
CA TYR A 574 7.57 8.92 -16.92
C TYR A 574 8.83 9.65 -17.40
N LYS A 575 8.71 10.55 -18.40
CA LYS A 575 9.84 11.28 -18.98
C LYS A 575 10.68 12.00 -17.92
N ARG A 576 10.02 12.71 -16.98
CA ARG A 576 10.70 13.44 -15.89
C ARG A 576 11.65 12.54 -15.08
N PHE A 577 11.22 11.34 -14.74
CA PHE A 577 12.03 10.40 -13.94
C PHE A 577 13.18 9.81 -14.75
N ARG A 578 12.98 9.64 -16.06
CA ARG A 578 14.03 9.23 -16.99
C ARG A 578 15.14 10.26 -17.11
N ASP A 579 14.78 11.52 -17.24
CA ASP A 579 15.73 12.63 -17.32
C ASP A 579 16.50 12.77 -15.99
N GLU A 580 15.83 12.56 -14.84
CA GLU A 580 16.45 12.56 -13.52
C GLU A 580 17.43 11.38 -13.32
N MET A 581 17.07 10.18 -13.76
CA MET A 581 17.96 9.01 -13.72
C MET A 581 19.23 9.22 -14.55
N GLU A 582 19.10 9.77 -15.77
CA GLU A 582 20.26 10.07 -16.62
C GLU A 582 21.17 11.12 -15.99
N LYS A 583 20.60 12.12 -15.31
CA LYS A 583 21.38 13.11 -14.56
C LYS A 583 22.13 12.45 -13.39
N ASN A 584 21.44 11.61 -12.60
CA ASN A 584 22.06 10.89 -11.49
C ASN A 584 23.20 9.98 -11.95
N GLU A 585 23.04 9.27 -13.06
CA GLU A 585 24.07 8.42 -13.66
C GLU A 585 25.32 9.22 -14.04
N LYS A 586 25.14 10.40 -14.66
CA LYS A 586 26.24 11.32 -14.98
C LYS A 586 26.97 11.82 -13.72
N GLU A 587 26.23 12.20 -12.68
CA GLU A 587 26.82 12.63 -11.40
C GLU A 587 27.61 11.49 -10.74
N MET A 588 27.07 10.27 -10.72
CA MET A 588 27.75 9.10 -10.14
C MET A 588 29.02 8.74 -10.91
N ALA A 589 28.98 8.81 -12.25
CA ALA A 589 30.15 8.62 -13.09
C ALA A 589 31.22 9.67 -12.79
N ALA A 590 30.86 10.96 -12.70
CA ALA A 590 31.79 12.05 -12.40
C ALA A 590 32.48 11.89 -11.03
N VAL A 591 31.74 11.50 -9.99
CA VAL A 591 32.31 11.22 -8.65
C VAL A 591 33.30 10.06 -8.69
N SER A 592 32.99 9.01 -9.46
CA SER A 592 33.91 7.86 -9.61
C SER A 592 35.22 8.25 -10.30
N THR A 593 35.16 9.10 -11.32
CA THR A 593 36.34 9.62 -12.04
C THR A 593 37.17 10.56 -11.16
N GLY A 594 36.54 11.47 -10.42
CA GLY A 594 37.24 12.38 -9.50
C GLY A 594 37.97 11.64 -8.36
N TYR A 595 37.39 10.55 -7.86
CA TYR A 595 38.05 9.67 -6.87
C TYR A 595 39.24 8.89 -7.43
N ILE A 596 39.22 8.55 -8.73
CA ILE A 596 40.37 7.91 -9.40
C ILE A 596 41.49 8.94 -9.56
N GLN A 597 41.17 10.17 -9.94
CA GLN A 597 42.12 11.25 -10.19
C GLN A 597 42.81 11.76 -8.90
N ALA A 598 42.08 11.86 -7.78
CA ALA A 598 42.64 12.20 -6.47
C ALA A 598 43.54 11.10 -5.85
N ARG A 599 43.63 9.94 -6.51
CA ARG A 599 44.40 8.77 -6.04
C ARG A 599 45.60 8.47 -6.94
N SER A 600 45.65 9.09 -8.11
CA SER A 600 46.79 9.10 -9.04
C SER A 600 47.73 10.27 -8.84
N ILE A 601 47.34 11.23 -7.99
CA ILE A 601 48.18 12.28 -7.40
C ILE A 601 48.58 11.80 -6.00
#